data_AF-A0A4S4FXH9-F1
#
_entry.id   AF-A0A4S4FXH9-F1
#
_cell.length_a   1.000
_cell.length_b   1.000
_cell.length_c   1.000
_cell.angle_alpha   90.00
_cell.angle_beta   90.00
_cell.angle_gamma   90.00
#
_symmetry.space_group_name_H-M   'P 1'
#
loop_
_entity.id
_entity.type
_entity.pdbx_description
1 polymer ?
#
loop_
_entity_poly.entity_id
_entity_poly.type
_entity_poly.pdbx_seq_one_letter_code
_entity_poly.pdbx_strand_id
1 'polypeptide(L)'
;MRPPEIDAVLSLTQLVVNETEDSGGDEPYLWVLGFKVDADTIGAPSTNPPLPTLNVATKGGGIPWVVGNNSVDNGQVWPIPSALGTRAFRLKPKLLDFGGWFGGFAGIVCLLWDQDSFSPTTSEAGHKAFEKVFGSSLADQLNIMLAGDPDYDAALNRDVNGNPLPVPVDGFGLQWRIGRLGDSAALKNLTKVLKDRVKDAITGPIKDAIKDEMDWDEYFDPDDLLGVDAAVFSNDQLRAGANAISLTYTDDESNYEIRGTAHGTRVHRPQLISSVLSSTGTFAGSAQVVTHVCRFPETTYTATATRLVTTQRFSVVDLSGGSPTPVRWVLDGVLLDGAGTVPVTLAPVSSVSKGPTADLAATFPGGAGVIGFSASGASIDITNLSGDGVLAGTLTAVVAYPGDPTLSPSFPVTPADVIGRGYAIDTDVSIVTLQIAMDQHFIDDLTKCLRSIAQADLEYIPRTFNPRGDPDAPHPNWKELQQIAYEQQVLFSLAQGKTAKTDVGQVALKEAAQRLLAVNAVSPAEFRTISQRIAVH
;
A
#
# COMPACT_ATOMS: atom_id res chain seq x y z
N MET A 1 -7.65 -4.27 -0.30
CA MET A 1 -6.43 -4.61 0.47
C MET A 1 -6.44 -3.84 1.78
N ARG A 2 -5.80 -4.37 2.83
CA ARG A 2 -5.64 -3.70 4.13
C ARG A 2 -4.80 -2.42 3.99
N PRO A 3 -5.28 -1.24 4.44
CA PRO A 3 -4.45 -0.04 4.54
C PRO A 3 -3.22 -0.28 5.42
N PRO A 4 -2.11 0.43 5.21
CA PRO A 4 -1.00 0.34 6.14
C PRO A 4 -1.34 1.05 7.46
N GLU A 5 -0.69 0.60 8.54
CA GLU A 5 -0.60 1.42 9.73
C GLU A 5 0.32 2.61 9.46
N ILE A 6 0.01 3.74 10.08
CA ILE A 6 0.82 4.95 9.95
C ILE A 6 1.09 5.58 11.31
N ASP A 7 2.32 6.05 11.51
CA ASP A 7 2.68 6.95 12.59
C ASP A 7 2.44 8.38 12.07
N ALA A 8 1.29 8.92 12.46
CA ALA A 8 0.82 10.26 12.13
C ALA A 8 1.43 11.29 13.09
N VAL A 9 1.91 12.40 12.55
CA VAL A 9 2.42 13.56 13.28
C VAL A 9 1.71 14.80 12.79
N LEU A 10 1.10 15.52 13.73
CA LEU A 10 0.38 16.77 13.55
C LEU A 10 1.15 17.85 14.33
N SER A 11 1.56 18.92 13.68
CA SER A 11 2.40 19.96 14.28
C SER A 11 1.87 21.34 13.93
N LEU A 12 1.35 22.05 14.93
CA LEU A 12 1.11 23.49 14.86
C LEU A 12 2.43 24.20 15.17
N THR A 13 2.81 25.17 14.33
CA THR A 13 4.14 25.80 14.37
C THR A 13 4.08 27.31 14.54
N GLN A 14 2.98 27.95 14.12
CA GLN A 14 2.87 29.41 14.13
C GLN A 14 1.45 29.84 14.49
N LEU A 15 1.35 30.87 15.33
CA LEU A 15 0.15 31.70 15.49
C LEU A 15 0.42 33.01 14.74
N VAL A 16 -0.45 33.35 13.79
CA VAL A 16 -0.40 34.60 13.03
C VAL A 16 -1.55 35.47 13.52
N VAL A 17 -1.22 36.67 13.97
CA VAL A 17 -2.17 37.67 14.46
C VAL A 17 -2.43 38.65 13.32
N ASN A 18 -3.60 38.56 12.70
CA ASN A 18 -3.96 39.42 11.57
C ASN A 18 -4.67 40.69 12.04
N GLU A 19 -5.50 40.59 13.08
CA GLU A 19 -6.25 41.71 13.70
C GLU A 19 -6.44 41.39 15.19
N THR A 20 -6.46 42.42 16.03
CA THR A 20 -6.62 42.39 17.51
C THR A 20 -7.65 43.43 17.91
N GLU A 21 -8.34 43.19 19.02
CA GLU A 21 -9.54 43.93 19.41
C GLU A 21 -9.25 45.38 19.78
N ASP A 22 -8.18 45.68 20.53
CA ASP A 22 -8.03 47.04 21.07
C ASP A 22 -6.61 47.50 21.49
N SER A 23 -6.52 48.78 21.89
CA SER A 23 -5.31 49.38 22.45
C SER A 23 -4.97 48.79 23.83
N GLY A 24 -4.27 47.67 23.83
CA GLY A 24 -3.90 46.89 25.01
C GLY A 24 -3.27 45.55 24.63
N GLY A 25 -3.72 45.01 23.49
CA GLY A 25 -3.26 43.77 22.87
C GLY A 25 -3.75 42.53 23.60
N ASP A 26 -4.23 41.57 22.83
CA ASP A 26 -4.88 40.35 23.31
C ASP A 26 -3.86 39.39 23.95
N GLU A 27 -4.32 38.52 24.86
CA GLU A 27 -3.49 37.52 25.55
C GLU A 27 -3.92 36.09 25.14
N PRO A 28 -3.61 35.64 23.90
CA PRO A 28 -4.17 34.41 23.36
C PRO A 28 -3.66 33.14 24.07
N TYR A 29 -4.59 32.43 24.69
CA TYR A 29 -4.42 31.09 25.26
C TYR A 29 -4.79 30.03 24.25
N LEU A 30 -3.84 29.10 24.06
CA LEU A 30 -3.96 28.08 23.04
C LEU A 30 -4.14 26.69 23.65
N TRP A 31 -5.36 26.19 23.69
CA TRP A 31 -5.64 24.85 24.18
C TRP A 31 -5.64 23.87 23.01
N VAL A 32 -4.72 22.91 23.02
CA VAL A 32 -4.49 22.02 21.88
C VAL A 32 -4.70 20.56 22.28
N LEU A 33 -5.61 19.87 21.61
CA LEU A 33 -5.78 18.43 21.72
C LEU A 33 -5.51 17.76 20.38
N GLY A 34 -4.72 16.69 20.41
CA GLY A 34 -4.70 15.73 19.32
C GLY A 34 -5.80 14.70 19.55
N PHE A 35 -6.32 14.11 18.48
CA PHE A 35 -7.21 12.97 18.57
C PHE A 35 -7.02 11.98 17.43
N LYS A 36 -7.44 10.73 17.66
CA LYS A 36 -7.56 9.70 16.63
C LYS A 36 -8.84 8.89 16.76
N VAL A 37 -9.29 8.38 15.61
CA VAL A 37 -10.32 7.34 15.51
C VAL A 37 -9.79 6.24 14.61
N ASP A 38 -9.64 5.03 15.15
CA ASP A 38 -9.01 3.91 14.46
C ASP A 38 -9.43 2.56 15.08
N ALA A 39 -8.72 1.47 14.76
CA ALA A 39 -9.05 0.13 15.27
C ALA A 39 -9.03 0.00 16.80
N ASP A 40 -8.28 0.84 17.51
CA ASP A 40 -8.24 0.82 18.98
C ASP A 40 -9.48 1.49 19.59
N THR A 41 -10.17 2.35 18.83
CA THR A 41 -11.30 3.13 19.34
C THR A 41 -12.65 2.69 18.78
N ILE A 42 -12.66 1.79 17.80
CA ILE A 42 -13.88 1.15 17.29
C ILE A 42 -14.30 0.01 18.22
N GLY A 43 -15.42 0.22 18.91
CA GLY A 43 -16.07 -0.78 19.73
C GLY A 43 -16.77 -1.86 18.90
N ALA A 44 -17.13 -2.96 19.57
CA ALA A 44 -17.97 -3.99 18.98
C ALA A 44 -19.34 -3.40 18.58
N PRO A 45 -19.98 -3.90 17.51
CA PRO A 45 -21.32 -3.47 17.16
C PRO A 45 -22.32 -3.76 18.28
N SER A 46 -23.25 -2.82 18.51
CA SER A 46 -24.35 -3.04 19.44
C SER A 46 -25.31 -4.11 18.90
N THR A 47 -26.11 -4.75 19.76
CA THR A 47 -27.05 -5.78 19.31
C THR A 47 -28.22 -5.23 18.49
N ASN A 48 -28.55 -3.93 18.63
CA ASN A 48 -29.61 -3.27 17.88
C ASN A 48 -29.52 -1.72 18.01
N PRO A 49 -29.16 -0.97 16.96
CA PRO A 49 -28.76 -1.41 15.62
C PRO A 49 -27.33 -1.97 15.61
N PRO A 50 -26.96 -2.86 14.64
CA PRO A 50 -25.62 -3.44 14.51
C PRO A 50 -24.59 -2.42 13.97
N LEU A 51 -24.56 -1.23 14.57
CA LEU A 51 -23.58 -0.19 14.29
C LEU A 51 -22.40 -0.35 15.25
N PRO A 52 -21.16 -0.25 14.76
CA PRO A 52 -20.01 -0.11 15.64
C PRO A 52 -20.11 1.21 16.42
N THR A 53 -19.72 1.19 17.68
CA THR A 53 -19.55 2.42 18.45
C THR A 53 -18.18 3.02 18.15
N LEU A 54 -18.15 4.29 17.74
CA LEU A 54 -16.90 5.04 17.60
C LEU A 54 -16.57 5.72 18.92
N ASN A 55 -15.37 5.44 19.45
CA ASN A 55 -14.76 6.24 20.50
C ASN A 55 -13.64 7.10 19.90
N VAL A 56 -13.17 8.05 20.70
CA VAL A 56 -12.08 8.96 20.33
C VAL A 56 -10.98 8.82 21.38
N ALA A 57 -9.75 8.57 20.93
CA ALA A 57 -8.59 8.68 21.80
C ALA A 57 -8.02 10.08 21.66
N THR A 58 -7.93 10.81 22.78
CA THR A 58 -7.38 12.17 22.83
C THR A 58 -5.99 12.19 23.44
N LYS A 59 -5.21 13.23 23.13
CA LYS A 59 -3.91 13.50 23.74
C LYS A 59 -3.71 15.00 23.95
N GLY A 60 -3.59 15.38 25.21
CA GLY A 60 -3.27 16.74 25.66
C GLY A 60 -1.84 17.20 25.35
N GLY A 61 -1.60 18.49 25.58
CA GLY A 61 -0.33 19.16 25.35
C GLY A 61 0.39 19.61 26.61
N GLY A 62 1.47 20.35 26.41
CA GLY A 62 2.06 21.20 27.44
C GLY A 62 1.16 22.36 27.82
N ILE A 63 1.65 23.20 28.73
CA ILE A 63 0.97 24.38 29.25
C ILE A 63 0.53 25.30 28.09
N PRO A 64 -0.72 25.81 28.07
CA PRO A 64 -1.31 26.49 26.92
C PRO A 64 -0.74 27.88 26.57
N TRP A 65 0.31 28.30 27.27
CA TRP A 65 0.87 29.66 27.20
C TRP A 65 1.80 29.79 25.99
N VAL A 66 1.33 30.41 24.90
CA VAL A 66 2.15 30.64 23.70
C VAL A 66 3.07 31.85 23.88
N VAL A 67 2.56 32.93 24.46
CA VAL A 67 3.22 34.24 24.53
C VAL A 67 3.67 34.64 25.95
N GLY A 68 3.28 33.86 26.96
CA GLY A 68 3.48 34.22 28.36
C GLY A 68 2.50 35.31 28.80
N ASN A 69 2.94 36.24 29.65
CA ASN A 69 2.16 37.43 30.05
C ASN A 69 2.36 38.62 29.08
N ASN A 70 2.62 38.34 27.80
CA ASN A 70 2.85 39.40 26.83
C ASN A 70 1.62 39.49 25.92
N SER A 71 1.12 40.70 25.73
CA SER A 71 0.13 41.02 24.72
C SER A 71 0.67 40.81 23.30
N VAL A 72 -0.21 40.48 22.36
CA VAL A 72 0.12 40.39 20.94
C VAL A 72 -0.38 41.61 20.17
N ASP A 73 0.39 42.02 19.16
CA ASP A 73 0.00 43.09 18.23
C ASP A 73 -0.38 42.52 16.86
N ASN A 74 -1.23 43.25 16.14
CA ASN A 74 -1.52 43.02 14.73
C ASN A 74 -0.23 42.87 13.89
N GLY A 75 -0.18 41.81 13.09
CA GLY A 75 0.89 41.49 12.14
C GLY A 75 1.99 40.62 12.74
N GLN A 76 1.92 40.28 14.03
CA GLN A 76 2.90 39.44 14.69
C GLN A 76 2.73 37.95 14.32
N VAL A 77 3.86 37.24 14.31
CA VAL A 77 3.91 35.79 14.12
C VAL A 77 4.65 35.18 15.30
N TRP A 78 3.94 34.37 16.07
CA TRP A 78 4.45 33.73 17.26
C TRP A 78 4.74 32.25 17.02
N PRO A 79 5.94 31.75 17.36
CA PRO A 79 6.24 30.33 17.25
C PRO A 79 5.46 29.54 18.29
N ILE A 80 4.82 28.44 17.88
CA ILE A 80 4.16 27.52 18.80
C ILE A 80 5.18 26.46 19.25
N PRO A 81 5.49 26.33 20.56
CA PRO A 81 6.42 25.32 21.05
C PRO A 81 5.93 23.90 20.71
N SER A 82 6.84 22.99 20.37
CA SER A 82 6.47 21.61 19.99
C SER A 82 5.74 20.86 21.11
N ALA A 83 6.07 21.14 22.38
CA ALA A 83 5.38 20.58 23.54
C ALA A 83 3.88 20.92 23.56
N LEU A 84 3.51 22.09 23.04
CA LEU A 84 2.13 22.54 22.93
C LEU A 84 1.50 22.11 21.60
N GLY A 85 2.18 22.37 20.47
CA GLY A 85 1.61 22.24 19.13
C GLY A 85 1.74 20.87 18.45
N THR A 86 2.56 19.93 18.97
CA THR A 86 2.82 18.64 18.28
C THR A 86 2.10 17.45 18.93
N ARG A 87 1.39 16.66 18.12
CA ARG A 87 0.72 15.43 18.51
C ARG A 87 1.09 14.30 17.56
N ALA A 88 1.31 13.12 18.13
CA ALA A 88 1.66 11.93 17.37
C ALA A 88 0.75 10.77 17.76
N PHE A 89 0.28 10.04 16.75
CA PHE A 89 -0.63 8.91 16.88
C PHE A 89 -0.19 7.78 15.97
N ARG A 90 -0.32 6.53 16.44
CA ARG A 90 -0.36 5.39 15.52
C ARG A 90 -1.81 5.16 15.11
N LEU A 91 -2.09 5.27 13.81
CA LEU A 91 -3.36 4.89 13.21
C LEU A 91 -3.32 3.43 12.78
N LYS A 92 -4.20 2.63 13.36
CA LYS A 92 -4.41 1.23 13.05
C LYS A 92 -5.69 1.04 12.26
N PRO A 93 -5.66 0.48 11.04
CA PRO A 93 -6.86 0.29 10.27
C PRO A 93 -7.68 -0.87 10.85
N LYS A 94 -9.01 -0.80 10.70
CA LYS A 94 -9.96 -1.79 11.18
C LYS A 94 -10.72 -2.39 10.00
N LEU A 95 -10.82 -3.71 9.92
CA LEU A 95 -11.80 -4.34 9.04
C LEU A 95 -13.16 -4.29 9.73
N LEU A 96 -14.14 -3.83 8.99
CA LEU A 96 -15.50 -3.67 9.47
C LEU A 96 -16.34 -4.89 9.10
N ASP A 97 -17.26 -5.27 9.99
CA ASP A 97 -18.05 -6.50 9.83
C ASP A 97 -18.98 -6.46 8.62
N PHE A 98 -19.43 -5.27 8.21
CA PHE A 98 -20.23 -5.04 7.00
C PHE A 98 -19.38 -4.84 5.73
N GLY A 99 -18.08 -5.11 5.81
CA GLY A 99 -17.16 -5.12 4.67
C GLY A 99 -16.38 -3.82 4.48
N GLY A 100 -15.11 -3.98 4.11
CA GLY A 100 -14.20 -2.87 3.84
C GLY A 100 -13.30 -2.49 5.02
N TRP A 101 -12.19 -1.84 4.70
CA TRP A 101 -11.25 -1.33 5.70
C TRP A 101 -11.55 0.13 6.00
N PHE A 102 -11.64 0.43 7.28
CA PHE A 102 -11.53 1.78 7.78
C PHE A 102 -10.07 2.07 8.11
N GLY A 103 -9.45 2.98 7.36
CA GLY A 103 -8.05 3.37 7.54
C GLY A 103 -7.74 4.12 8.84
N GLY A 104 -8.79 4.63 9.50
CA GLY A 104 -8.67 5.59 10.58
C GLY A 104 -8.42 7.01 10.11
N PHE A 105 -8.63 7.97 11.00
CA PHE A 105 -8.23 9.36 10.82
C PHE A 105 -7.66 9.91 12.13
N ALA A 106 -6.79 10.90 12.00
CA ALA A 106 -6.26 11.69 13.10
C ALA A 106 -6.58 13.16 12.88
N GLY A 107 -6.68 13.91 13.95
CA GLY A 107 -6.88 15.34 13.87
C GLY A 107 -6.27 16.09 15.04
N ILE A 108 -6.23 17.40 14.88
CA ILE A 108 -5.86 18.35 15.92
C ILE A 108 -7.00 19.34 16.04
N VAL A 109 -7.42 19.59 17.27
CA VAL A 109 -8.39 20.64 17.62
C VAL A 109 -7.66 21.66 18.46
N CYS A 110 -8.02 22.92 18.24
CA CYS A 110 -7.52 23.99 19.05
C CYS A 110 -8.66 24.94 19.43
N LEU A 111 -8.72 25.26 20.72
CA LEU A 111 -9.54 26.33 21.27
C LEU A 111 -8.61 27.52 21.54
N LEU A 112 -8.99 28.68 20.99
CA LEU A 112 -8.34 29.95 21.25
C LEU A 112 -9.23 30.72 22.22
N TRP A 113 -8.61 31.18 23.30
CA TRP A 113 -9.23 31.82 24.44
C TRP A 113 -8.47 33.11 24.73
N ASP A 114 -9.14 34.20 25.06
CA ASP A 114 -8.49 35.41 25.55
C ASP A 114 -8.44 35.41 27.07
N GLN A 115 -7.26 35.60 27.66
CA GLN A 115 -7.09 35.45 29.11
C GLN A 115 -7.70 36.62 29.91
N ASP A 116 -7.98 37.76 29.27
CA ASP A 116 -8.38 39.02 29.89
C ASP A 116 -8.77 38.97 31.37
N SER A 117 -7.79 39.26 32.24
CA SER A 117 -7.93 39.33 33.70
C SER A 117 -8.29 38.03 34.45
N PHE A 118 -8.41 36.89 33.78
CA PHE A 118 -8.58 35.59 34.44
C PHE A 118 -7.30 35.13 35.11
N SER A 119 -7.40 34.59 36.33
CA SER A 119 -6.25 33.97 36.96
C SER A 119 -5.77 32.73 36.20
N PRO A 120 -4.48 32.35 36.33
CA PRO A 120 -3.98 31.10 35.77
C PRO A 120 -4.76 29.86 36.25
N THR A 121 -5.33 29.90 37.46
CA THR A 121 -6.15 28.81 38.01
C THR A 121 -7.45 28.65 37.24
N THR A 122 -8.14 29.76 36.94
CA THR A 122 -9.39 29.77 36.18
C THR A 122 -9.19 29.25 34.76
N SER A 123 -8.14 29.73 34.08
CA SER A 123 -7.75 29.25 32.74
C SER A 123 -7.44 27.74 32.72
N GLU A 124 -6.72 27.25 33.74
CA GLU A 124 -6.40 25.83 33.87
C GLU A 124 -7.66 24.97 34.12
N ALA A 125 -8.67 25.49 34.80
CA ALA A 125 -9.94 24.81 35.00
C ALA A 125 -10.72 24.66 33.69
N GLY A 126 -10.80 25.73 32.90
CA GLY A 126 -11.36 25.69 31.54
C GLY A 126 -10.63 24.70 30.63
N HIS A 127 -9.29 24.71 30.66
CA HIS A 127 -8.46 23.77 29.91
C HIS A 127 -8.74 22.31 30.32
N LYS A 128 -8.77 22.00 31.62
CA LYS A 128 -9.11 20.65 32.11
C LYS A 128 -10.51 20.22 31.71
N ALA A 129 -11.48 21.14 31.74
CA ALA A 129 -12.83 20.86 31.27
C ALA A 129 -12.81 20.51 29.78
N PHE A 130 -12.11 21.29 28.95
CA PHE A 130 -11.92 21.01 27.53
C PHE A 130 -11.31 19.62 27.28
N GLU A 131 -10.21 19.28 27.94
CA GLU A 131 -9.57 17.95 27.83
C GLU A 131 -10.52 16.81 28.20
N LYS A 132 -11.35 17.03 29.23
CA LYS A 132 -12.31 16.05 29.74
C LYS A 132 -13.49 15.82 28.79
N VAL A 133 -14.07 16.87 28.22
CA VAL A 133 -15.34 16.79 27.48
C VAL A 133 -15.18 16.61 25.97
N PHE A 134 -14.04 17.00 25.40
CA PHE A 134 -13.86 16.97 23.94
C PHE A 134 -13.98 15.55 23.36
N GLY A 135 -13.30 14.58 23.97
CA GLY A 135 -13.25 13.20 23.46
C GLY A 135 -14.63 12.54 23.39
N SER A 136 -15.43 12.66 24.45
CA SER A 136 -16.80 12.11 24.47
C SER A 136 -17.73 12.88 23.53
N SER A 137 -17.63 14.21 23.47
CA SER A 137 -18.48 15.02 22.60
C SER A 137 -18.25 14.70 21.12
N LEU A 138 -16.98 14.56 20.70
CA LEU A 138 -16.66 14.14 19.34
C LEU A 138 -17.13 12.70 19.07
N ALA A 139 -16.98 11.78 20.04
CA ALA A 139 -17.47 10.41 19.90
C ALA A 139 -19.00 10.38 19.70
N ASP A 140 -19.76 11.14 20.49
CA ASP A 140 -21.22 11.23 20.38
C ASP A 140 -21.64 11.73 18.99
N GLN A 141 -21.01 12.80 18.49
CA GLN A 141 -21.30 13.33 17.17
C GLN A 141 -20.96 12.33 16.04
N LEU A 142 -19.84 11.61 16.16
CA LEU A 142 -19.50 10.56 15.20
C LEU A 142 -20.50 9.40 15.21
N ASN A 143 -21.04 9.03 16.38
CA ASN A 143 -22.07 8.00 16.48
C ASN A 143 -23.43 8.48 15.92
N ILE A 144 -23.78 9.76 16.12
CA ILE A 144 -24.96 10.38 15.49
C ILE A 144 -24.81 10.38 13.96
N MET A 145 -23.63 10.69 13.44
CA MET A 145 -23.30 10.57 12.02
C MET A 145 -23.51 9.14 11.52
N LEU A 146 -22.99 8.11 12.21
CA LEU A 146 -23.20 6.71 11.81
C LEU A 146 -24.67 6.29 11.82
N ALA A 147 -25.45 6.82 12.77
CA ALA A 147 -26.89 6.57 12.89
C ALA A 147 -27.71 7.20 11.76
N GLY A 148 -27.15 8.17 11.04
CA GLY A 148 -27.76 8.75 9.84
C GLY A 148 -28.50 10.05 10.05
N ASP A 149 -27.86 10.96 10.77
CA ASP A 149 -28.31 12.34 10.85
C ASP A 149 -28.30 13.02 9.45
N PRO A 150 -29.38 13.72 9.07
CA PRO A 150 -29.49 14.36 7.77
C PRO A 150 -28.40 15.40 7.46
N ASP A 151 -27.91 16.14 8.45
CA ASP A 151 -26.89 17.17 8.23
C ASP A 151 -25.55 16.54 7.89
N TYR A 152 -25.24 15.43 8.56
CA TYR A 152 -24.04 14.64 8.26
C TYR A 152 -24.14 13.97 6.90
N ASP A 153 -25.28 13.38 6.54
CA ASP A 153 -25.49 12.80 5.22
C ASP A 153 -25.37 13.86 4.12
N ALA A 154 -25.92 15.05 4.35
CA ALA A 154 -25.79 16.19 3.43
C ALA A 154 -24.34 16.67 3.27
N ALA A 155 -23.53 16.64 4.33
CA ALA A 155 -22.11 16.99 4.27
C ALA A 155 -21.27 15.92 3.55
N LEU A 156 -21.52 14.64 3.84
CA LEU A 156 -20.82 13.52 3.21
C LEU A 156 -21.17 13.37 1.73
N ASN A 157 -22.37 13.79 1.31
CA ASN A 157 -22.86 13.71 -0.06
C ASN A 157 -22.43 14.89 -0.93
N ARG A 158 -21.27 15.51 -0.66
CA ARG A 158 -20.74 16.63 -1.45
C ARG A 158 -19.32 16.36 -1.96
N ASP A 159 -19.03 16.87 -3.15
CA ASP A 159 -17.68 16.89 -3.73
C ASP A 159 -16.81 18.01 -3.15
N VAL A 160 -15.60 18.17 -3.69
CA VAL A 160 -14.62 19.20 -3.28
C VAL A 160 -15.10 20.63 -3.54
N ASN A 161 -16.03 20.81 -4.47
CA ASN A 161 -16.63 22.09 -4.83
C ASN A 161 -17.97 22.33 -4.08
N GLY A 162 -18.38 21.41 -3.22
CA GLY A 162 -19.64 21.46 -2.50
C GLY A 162 -20.86 21.03 -3.31
N ASN A 163 -20.69 20.49 -4.53
CA ASN A 163 -21.82 20.00 -5.32
C ASN A 163 -22.34 18.68 -4.75
N PRO A 164 -23.67 18.46 -4.74
CA PRO A 164 -24.23 17.20 -4.31
C PRO A 164 -23.82 16.04 -5.24
N LEU A 165 -23.42 14.91 -4.66
CA LEU A 165 -23.14 13.68 -5.38
C LEU A 165 -24.44 12.89 -5.64
N PRO A 166 -24.46 11.99 -6.65
CA PRO A 166 -25.58 11.08 -6.86
C PRO A 166 -25.85 10.24 -5.61
N VAL A 167 -27.11 10.18 -5.21
CA VAL A 167 -27.53 9.34 -4.07
C VAL A 167 -27.27 7.88 -4.43
N PRO A 168 -26.65 7.08 -3.54
CA PRO A 168 -26.45 5.66 -3.77
C PRO A 168 -27.78 4.94 -3.98
N VAL A 169 -27.77 3.86 -4.76
CA VAL A 169 -28.97 3.05 -5.04
C VAL A 169 -29.61 2.53 -3.75
N ASP A 170 -28.78 2.21 -2.75
CA ASP A 170 -29.20 1.70 -1.44
C ASP A 170 -29.34 2.81 -0.37
N GLY A 171 -29.31 4.09 -0.79
CA GLY A 171 -29.32 5.25 0.10
C GLY A 171 -28.01 5.45 0.87
N PHE A 172 -28.04 6.34 1.88
CA PHE A 172 -26.88 6.64 2.73
C PHE A 172 -26.72 5.58 3.83
N GLY A 173 -26.44 4.32 3.44
CA GLY A 173 -26.17 3.26 4.41
C GLY A 173 -24.86 3.47 5.20
N LEU A 174 -24.69 2.71 6.29
CA LEU A 174 -23.47 2.72 7.12
C LEU A 174 -22.18 2.53 6.28
N GLN A 175 -22.19 1.57 5.36
CA GLN A 175 -21.06 1.28 4.48
C GLN A 175 -20.70 2.49 3.62
N TRP A 176 -21.70 3.21 3.12
CA TRP A 176 -21.48 4.43 2.34
C TRP A 176 -20.87 5.53 3.21
N ARG A 177 -21.43 5.79 4.40
CA ARG A 177 -20.91 6.84 5.32
C ARG A 177 -19.45 6.61 5.66
N ILE A 178 -19.11 5.37 6.04
CA ILE A 178 -17.73 5.04 6.40
C ILE A 178 -16.82 5.03 5.17
N GLY A 179 -17.31 4.61 4.00
CA GLY A 179 -16.59 4.77 2.75
C GLY A 179 -16.25 6.24 2.45
N ARG A 180 -17.19 7.16 2.71
CA ARG A 180 -16.98 8.61 2.54
C ARG A 180 -15.99 9.20 3.54
N LEU A 181 -15.79 8.61 4.73
CA LEU A 181 -14.74 9.06 5.67
C LEU A 181 -13.31 8.90 5.10
N GLY A 182 -13.12 8.01 4.13
CA GLY A 182 -11.85 7.86 3.41
C GLY A 182 -11.65 8.89 2.30
N ASP A 183 -12.69 9.62 1.90
CA ASP A 183 -12.63 10.64 0.84
C ASP A 183 -12.30 12.01 1.43
N SER A 184 -11.24 12.63 0.91
CA SER A 184 -10.75 13.92 1.42
C SER A 184 -11.77 15.07 1.34
N ALA A 185 -12.64 15.09 0.34
CA ALA A 185 -13.65 16.13 0.19
C ALA A 185 -14.81 15.93 1.16
N ALA A 186 -15.30 14.69 1.31
CA ALA A 186 -16.29 14.36 2.33
C ALA A 186 -15.77 14.63 3.73
N LEU A 187 -14.52 14.24 4.04
CA LEU A 187 -13.93 14.49 5.35
C LEU A 187 -13.86 15.99 5.64
N LYS A 188 -13.44 16.83 4.68
CA LYS A 188 -13.44 18.29 4.84
C LYS A 188 -14.83 18.86 5.13
N ASN A 189 -15.85 18.43 4.38
CA ASN A 189 -17.22 18.87 4.57
C ASN A 189 -17.78 18.40 5.93
N LEU A 190 -17.48 17.17 6.32
CA LEU A 190 -17.83 16.60 7.62
C LEU A 190 -17.17 17.36 8.76
N THR A 191 -15.88 17.71 8.64
CA THR A 191 -15.14 18.48 9.66
C THR A 191 -15.83 19.80 9.98
N LYS A 192 -16.41 20.47 8.97
CA LYS A 192 -17.18 21.70 9.20
C LYS A 192 -18.39 21.47 10.12
N VAL A 193 -19.21 20.46 9.81
CA VAL A 193 -20.41 20.15 10.63
C VAL A 193 -20.04 19.62 12.01
N LEU A 194 -18.99 18.79 12.09
CA LEU A 194 -18.47 18.29 13.37
C LEU A 194 -17.97 19.45 14.25
N LYS A 195 -17.23 20.40 13.68
CA LYS A 195 -16.72 21.56 14.39
C LYS A 195 -17.85 22.33 15.06
N ASP A 196 -18.90 22.69 14.30
CA ASP A 196 -20.00 23.49 14.83
C ASP A 196 -20.72 22.76 15.97
N ARG A 197 -21.09 21.48 15.75
CA ARG A 197 -21.81 20.69 16.77
C ARG A 197 -20.96 20.34 17.99
N VAL A 198 -19.66 20.09 17.82
CA VAL A 198 -18.75 19.82 18.94
C VAL A 198 -18.50 21.12 19.72
N LYS A 199 -18.32 22.27 19.06
CA LYS A 199 -18.22 23.57 19.72
C LYS A 199 -19.41 23.79 20.65
N ASP A 200 -20.64 23.64 20.12
CA ASP A 200 -21.86 23.79 20.91
C ASP A 200 -21.92 22.84 22.13
N ALA A 201 -21.46 21.60 21.95
CA ALA A 201 -21.47 20.59 23.02
C ALA A 201 -20.43 20.86 24.13
N ILE A 202 -19.29 21.46 23.82
CA ILE A 202 -18.19 21.65 24.79
C ILE A 202 -18.18 23.04 25.43
N THR A 203 -18.73 24.06 24.78
CA THR A 203 -18.70 25.43 25.28
C THR A 203 -19.39 25.57 26.64
N GLY A 204 -20.57 24.97 26.84
CA GLY A 204 -21.28 25.01 28.12
C GLY A 204 -20.44 24.49 29.29
N PRO A 205 -19.98 23.22 29.25
CA PRO A 205 -19.14 22.65 30.30
C PRO A 205 -17.84 23.41 30.59
N ILE A 206 -17.23 24.04 29.58
CA ILE A 206 -16.04 24.88 29.75
C ILE A 206 -16.39 26.15 30.52
N LYS A 207 -17.47 26.84 30.11
CA LYS A 207 -17.95 28.05 30.80
C LYS A 207 -18.32 27.77 32.24
N ASP A 208 -18.96 26.63 32.51
CA ASP A 208 -19.32 26.23 33.87
C ASP A 208 -18.07 26.01 34.73
N ALA A 209 -17.06 25.31 34.21
CA ALA A 209 -15.81 25.07 34.93
C ALA A 209 -15.00 26.35 35.20
N ILE A 210 -15.03 27.30 34.25
CA ILE A 210 -14.43 28.63 34.44
C ILE A 210 -15.18 29.36 35.57
N LYS A 211 -16.51 29.46 35.47
CA LYS A 211 -17.34 30.14 36.48
C LYS A 211 -17.20 29.58 37.89
N ASP A 212 -17.00 28.27 38.02
CA ASP A 212 -16.83 27.61 39.31
C ASP A 212 -15.50 27.99 40.00
N GLU A 213 -14.48 28.39 39.23
CA GLU A 213 -13.14 28.73 39.74
C GLU A 213 -12.84 30.24 39.71
N MET A 214 -13.69 31.03 39.04
CA MET A 214 -13.61 32.49 39.00
C MET A 214 -13.68 33.12 40.39
N ASP A 215 -12.80 34.09 40.66
CA ASP A 215 -12.90 34.93 41.85
C ASP A 215 -13.92 36.07 41.65
N TRP A 216 -14.29 36.77 42.73
CA TRP A 216 -15.35 37.79 42.73
C TRP A 216 -15.09 39.01 41.83
N ASP A 217 -13.84 39.23 41.41
CA ASP A 217 -13.41 40.29 40.51
C ASP A 217 -13.18 39.82 39.06
N GLU A 218 -13.32 38.52 38.78
CA GLU A 218 -13.31 37.97 37.42
C GLU A 218 -14.75 38.01 36.85
N TYR A 219 -14.90 38.39 35.57
CA TYR A 219 -16.18 38.37 34.85
C TYR A 219 -15.99 37.72 33.49
N PHE A 220 -16.95 36.90 33.07
CA PHE A 220 -16.94 36.24 31.76
C PHE A 220 -17.59 37.16 30.74
N ASP A 221 -16.77 37.69 29.83
CA ASP A 221 -17.25 38.41 28.67
C ASP A 221 -17.47 37.40 27.51
N PRO A 222 -18.61 37.46 26.81
CA PRO A 222 -18.87 36.57 25.68
C PRO A 222 -17.79 36.48 24.58
N ASP A 223 -16.96 37.51 24.42
CA ASP A 223 -15.83 37.64 23.46
C ASP A 223 -14.57 36.86 23.90
N ASP A 224 -14.38 36.58 25.19
CA ASP A 224 -13.25 35.79 25.74
C ASP A 224 -13.04 34.42 25.04
N LEU A 225 -14.10 33.86 24.42
CA LEU A 225 -14.02 32.65 23.60
C LEU A 225 -13.88 32.98 22.11
N LEU A 226 -12.67 33.33 21.69
CA LEU A 226 -12.29 33.61 20.29
C LEU A 226 -12.64 32.45 19.33
N GLY A 227 -12.61 31.19 19.80
CA GLY A 227 -13.35 30.11 19.16
C GLY A 227 -12.67 28.73 19.20
N VAL A 228 -13.23 27.80 18.42
CA VAL A 228 -12.74 26.41 18.29
C VAL A 228 -12.61 26.08 16.82
N ASP A 229 -11.47 25.53 16.43
CA ASP A 229 -11.23 25.04 15.08
C ASP A 229 -10.43 23.73 15.06
N ALA A 230 -10.56 22.97 13.98
CA ALA A 230 -9.95 21.65 13.89
C ALA A 230 -9.53 21.29 12.47
N ALA A 231 -8.44 20.53 12.37
CA ALA A 231 -8.00 19.89 11.13
C ALA A 231 -8.01 18.37 11.29
N VAL A 232 -8.58 17.67 10.31
CA VAL A 232 -8.74 16.21 10.32
C VAL A 232 -8.16 15.63 9.03
N PHE A 233 -7.41 14.55 9.18
CA PHE A 233 -6.70 13.90 8.09
C PHE A 233 -6.97 12.39 8.10
N SER A 234 -7.41 11.89 6.96
CA SER A 234 -7.51 10.45 6.70
C SER A 234 -6.13 9.79 6.61
N ASN A 235 -6.10 8.46 6.74
CA ASN A 235 -4.89 7.66 6.51
C ASN A 235 -4.21 7.97 5.17
N ASP A 236 -4.99 8.10 4.08
CA ASP A 236 -4.43 8.34 2.74
C ASP A 236 -3.90 9.76 2.57
N GLN A 237 -4.54 10.78 3.16
CA GLN A 237 -3.99 12.15 3.16
C GLN A 237 -2.65 12.21 3.89
N LEU A 238 -2.56 11.60 5.07
CA LEU A 238 -1.33 11.57 5.86
C LEU A 238 -0.19 10.86 5.11
N ARG A 239 -0.51 9.85 4.27
CA ARG A 239 0.48 9.12 3.45
C ARG A 239 0.92 9.87 2.20
N ALA A 240 0.09 10.77 1.66
CA ALA A 240 0.38 11.49 0.43
C ALA A 240 1.52 12.50 0.60
N GLY A 241 1.85 12.89 1.83
CA GLY A 241 2.95 13.78 2.17
C GLY A 241 2.60 14.72 3.32
N ALA A 242 3.32 15.84 3.39
CA ALA A 242 2.99 16.92 4.32
C ALA A 242 1.75 17.68 3.83
N ASN A 243 0.71 17.69 4.66
CA ASN A 243 -0.52 18.44 4.46
C ASN A 243 -0.43 19.70 5.31
N ALA A 244 -0.78 20.86 4.76
CA ALA A 244 -0.85 22.09 5.54
C ALA A 244 -2.01 22.03 6.54
N ILE A 245 -1.78 22.56 7.74
CA ILE A 245 -2.83 22.88 8.72
C ILE A 245 -2.98 24.41 8.71
N SER A 246 -4.21 24.88 8.59
CA SER A 246 -4.59 26.29 8.80
C SER A 246 -5.89 26.26 9.58
N LEU A 247 -5.87 26.82 10.80
CA LEU A 247 -7.00 26.97 11.69
C LEU A 247 -7.26 28.45 11.86
N THR A 248 -8.50 28.89 11.68
CA THR A 248 -8.86 30.31 11.63
C THR A 248 -9.89 30.64 12.70
N TYR A 249 -9.63 31.71 13.42
CA TYR A 249 -10.48 32.27 14.46
C TYR A 249 -10.74 33.72 14.08
N THR A 250 -12.00 34.02 13.79
CA THR A 250 -12.41 35.35 13.34
C THR A 250 -13.62 35.74 14.14
N ASP A 251 -13.53 36.89 14.79
CA ASP A 251 -14.66 37.60 15.37
C ASP A 251 -14.77 38.99 14.72
N ASP A 252 -15.71 39.81 15.20
CA ASP A 252 -15.95 41.17 14.73
C ASP A 252 -14.71 42.08 14.95
N GLU A 253 -13.87 41.76 15.94
CA GLU A 253 -12.75 42.62 16.36
C GLU A 253 -11.37 41.92 16.31
N SER A 254 -11.31 40.60 16.06
CA SER A 254 -10.05 39.84 16.08
C SER A 254 -9.94 38.79 14.98
N ASN A 255 -8.71 38.53 14.53
CA ASN A 255 -8.44 37.60 13.42
C ASN A 255 -7.11 36.87 13.63
N TYR A 256 -7.20 35.58 13.91
CA TYR A 256 -6.07 34.71 14.16
C TYR A 256 -6.01 33.55 13.17
N GLU A 257 -4.80 33.21 12.75
CA GLU A 257 -4.53 32.01 11.97
C GLU A 257 -3.43 31.16 12.63
N ILE A 258 -3.75 29.93 12.99
CA ILE A 258 -2.75 28.94 13.40
C ILE A 258 -2.33 28.12 12.20
N ARG A 259 -1.03 28.07 11.93
CA ARG A 259 -0.43 27.31 10.84
C ARG A 259 0.38 26.13 11.33
N GLY A 260 0.37 25.06 10.55
CA GLY A 260 1.09 23.84 10.87
C GLY A 260 1.20 22.87 9.69
N THR A 261 1.62 21.65 10.00
CA THR A 261 1.69 20.55 9.05
C THR A 261 1.23 19.22 9.66
N ALA A 262 0.71 18.34 8.82
CA ALA A 262 0.31 16.98 9.16
C ALA A 262 0.96 16.01 8.18
N HIS A 263 1.62 14.97 8.68
CA HIS A 263 2.18 13.91 7.83
C HIS A 263 2.09 12.56 8.53
N GLY A 264 2.13 11.49 7.74
CA GLY A 264 2.17 10.12 8.24
C GLY A 264 3.33 9.37 7.62
N THR A 265 4.08 8.67 8.47
CA THR A 265 5.05 7.68 8.00
C THR A 265 4.42 6.31 8.09
N ARG A 266 4.58 5.49 7.05
CA ARG A 266 4.14 4.09 7.10
C ARG A 266 4.89 3.40 8.22
N VAL A 267 4.17 2.78 9.16
CA VAL A 267 4.82 1.91 10.15
C VAL A 267 5.47 0.79 9.36
N HIS A 268 6.80 0.73 9.42
CA HIS A 268 7.56 -0.36 8.81
C HIS A 268 7.18 -1.65 9.52
N ARG A 269 6.11 -2.29 9.06
CA ARG A 269 5.97 -3.73 9.26
C ARG A 269 7.15 -4.38 8.53
N PRO A 270 7.71 -5.47 9.07
CA PRO A 270 8.83 -6.14 8.45
C PRO A 270 8.54 -6.32 6.97
N GLN A 271 9.46 -5.89 6.08
CA GLN A 271 9.24 -6.16 4.67
C GLN A 271 9.15 -7.68 4.54
N LEU A 272 8.09 -8.15 3.90
CA LEU A 272 7.90 -9.56 3.69
C LEU A 272 8.55 -9.89 2.37
N ILE A 273 9.42 -10.89 2.37
CA ILE A 273 9.99 -11.43 1.15
C ILE A 273 9.38 -12.81 0.96
N SER A 274 8.82 -13.03 -0.23
CA SER A 274 8.52 -14.36 -0.71
C SER A 274 9.69 -14.82 -1.58
N SER A 275 10.17 -16.03 -1.33
CA SER A 275 11.27 -16.61 -2.12
C SER A 275 11.05 -18.10 -2.34
N VAL A 276 11.54 -18.58 -3.48
CA VAL A 276 11.69 -20.01 -3.75
C VAL A 276 12.90 -20.49 -2.95
N LEU A 277 12.67 -21.31 -1.93
CA LEU A 277 13.75 -21.86 -1.10
C LEU A 277 14.43 -23.06 -1.75
N SER A 278 13.66 -23.90 -2.45
CA SER A 278 14.17 -25.08 -3.12
C SER A 278 13.28 -25.50 -4.28
N SER A 279 13.89 -26.17 -5.24
CA SER A 279 13.20 -26.85 -6.35
C SER A 279 13.80 -28.25 -6.47
N THR A 280 12.98 -29.28 -6.26
CA THR A 280 13.39 -30.68 -6.41
C THR A 280 12.61 -31.33 -7.54
N GLY A 281 13.32 -31.99 -8.47
CA GLY A 281 12.71 -32.70 -9.59
C GLY A 281 12.91 -34.20 -9.46
N THR A 282 11.85 -34.99 -9.68
CA THR A 282 11.95 -36.44 -9.86
C THR A 282 11.52 -36.84 -11.26
N PHE A 283 12.19 -37.85 -11.82
CA PHE A 283 11.91 -38.36 -13.16
C PHE A 283 10.53 -39.01 -13.21
N ALA A 284 9.69 -38.60 -14.16
CA ALA A 284 8.35 -39.14 -14.37
C ALA A 284 8.24 -39.96 -15.67
N GLY A 285 9.04 -39.63 -16.68
CA GLY A 285 9.02 -40.30 -17.98
C GLY A 285 9.88 -39.56 -19.00
N SER A 286 10.10 -40.16 -20.17
CA SER A 286 10.81 -39.52 -21.27
C SER A 286 10.22 -39.84 -22.63
N ALA A 287 10.40 -38.93 -23.58
CA ALA A 287 10.02 -39.07 -24.98
C ALA A 287 11.17 -38.57 -25.87
N GLN A 288 11.32 -39.17 -27.04
CA GLN A 288 12.19 -38.61 -28.07
C GLN A 288 11.46 -37.46 -28.75
N VAL A 289 12.13 -36.32 -28.88
CA VAL A 289 11.62 -35.15 -29.59
C VAL A 289 12.65 -34.72 -30.62
N VAL A 290 12.17 -34.16 -31.72
CA VAL A 290 13.05 -33.53 -32.70
C VAL A 290 13.12 -32.05 -32.38
N THR A 291 14.34 -31.51 -32.39
CA THR A 291 14.59 -30.08 -32.22
C THR A 291 15.45 -29.60 -33.37
N HIS A 292 15.40 -28.30 -33.64
CA HIS A 292 16.25 -27.68 -34.63
C HIS A 292 17.14 -26.64 -33.97
N VAL A 293 18.35 -26.45 -34.49
CA VAL A 293 19.20 -25.32 -34.11
C VAL A 293 19.31 -24.41 -35.31
N CYS A 294 19.10 -23.12 -35.12
CA CYS A 294 19.21 -22.15 -36.20
C CYS A 294 20.64 -22.14 -36.76
N ARG A 295 20.81 -22.81 -37.89
CA ARG A 295 21.99 -22.77 -38.75
C ARG A 295 21.47 -22.69 -40.18
N PHE A 296 22.24 -22.11 -41.09
CA PHE A 296 21.97 -22.19 -42.52
C PHE A 296 22.99 -23.18 -43.12
N PRO A 297 22.59 -24.40 -43.54
CA PRO A 297 21.25 -24.99 -43.47
C PRO A 297 20.87 -25.52 -42.08
N GLU A 298 19.56 -25.65 -41.81
CA GLU A 298 19.01 -26.06 -40.53
C GLU A 298 19.42 -27.50 -40.17
N THR A 299 20.00 -27.70 -38.99
CA THR A 299 20.36 -29.04 -38.51
C THR A 299 19.29 -29.55 -37.56
N THR A 300 18.83 -30.77 -37.83
CA THR A 300 17.84 -31.49 -37.02
C THR A 300 18.55 -32.37 -36.00
N TYR A 301 18.14 -32.33 -34.73
CA TYR A 301 18.66 -33.18 -33.66
C TYR A 301 17.54 -33.97 -33.00
N THR A 302 17.82 -35.22 -32.65
CA THR A 302 16.95 -36.01 -31.79
C THR A 302 17.38 -35.78 -30.34
N ALA A 303 16.44 -35.38 -29.50
CA ALA A 303 16.65 -35.10 -28.09
C ALA A 303 15.74 -35.94 -27.22
N THR A 304 16.15 -36.19 -25.98
CA THR A 304 15.28 -36.86 -25.00
C THR A 304 14.64 -35.82 -24.10
N ALA A 305 13.36 -35.58 -24.30
CA ALA A 305 12.56 -34.73 -23.44
C ALA A 305 12.07 -35.56 -22.23
N THR A 306 12.47 -35.16 -21.04
CA THR A 306 12.16 -35.81 -19.77
C THR A 306 11.09 -35.03 -19.04
N ARG A 307 10.00 -35.71 -18.69
CA ARG A 307 8.98 -35.17 -17.81
C ARG A 307 9.47 -35.26 -16.37
N LEU A 308 9.41 -34.13 -15.66
CA LEU A 308 9.76 -34.01 -14.25
C LEU A 308 8.50 -33.78 -13.41
N VAL A 309 8.45 -34.43 -12.25
CA VAL A 309 7.63 -33.99 -11.12
C VAL A 309 8.52 -33.07 -10.28
N THR A 310 8.31 -31.78 -10.46
CA THR A 310 8.99 -30.68 -9.78
C THR A 310 8.16 -30.23 -8.58
N THR A 311 8.79 -30.21 -7.41
CA THR A 311 8.26 -29.55 -6.21
C THR A 311 9.04 -28.28 -5.94
N GLN A 312 8.35 -27.15 -5.90
CA GLN A 312 8.91 -25.86 -5.51
C GLN A 312 8.41 -25.49 -4.12
N ARG A 313 9.34 -25.18 -3.21
CA ARG A 313 9.02 -24.67 -1.87
C ARG A 313 9.08 -23.16 -1.87
N PHE A 314 7.97 -22.53 -1.52
CA PHE A 314 7.88 -21.10 -1.25
C PHE A 314 7.84 -20.86 0.25
N SER A 315 8.46 -19.77 0.69
CA SER A 315 8.33 -19.31 2.06
C SER A 315 8.25 -17.80 2.11
N VAL A 316 7.39 -17.31 2.99
CA VAL A 316 7.36 -15.91 3.38
C VAL A 316 8.17 -15.78 4.65
N VAL A 317 9.13 -14.87 4.64
CA VAL A 317 9.89 -14.49 5.82
C VAL A 317 9.78 -12.99 6.02
N ASP A 318 9.79 -12.58 7.28
CA ASP A 318 10.02 -11.20 7.63
C ASP A 318 11.52 -10.86 7.45
N LEU A 319 11.87 -9.58 7.25
CA LEU A 319 13.28 -9.17 7.12
C LEU A 319 14.15 -9.51 8.33
N SER A 320 13.55 -9.67 9.51
CA SER A 320 14.26 -10.13 10.72
C SER A 320 14.49 -11.65 10.75
N GLY A 321 14.02 -12.39 9.74
CA GLY A 321 14.11 -13.85 9.63
C GLY A 321 13.00 -14.62 10.36
N GLY A 322 12.05 -13.93 10.99
CA GLY A 322 10.87 -14.53 11.59
C GLY A 322 9.85 -15.01 10.55
N SER A 323 9.13 -16.08 10.89
CA SER A 323 8.03 -16.60 10.08
C SER A 323 6.73 -15.93 10.51
N PRO A 324 6.09 -15.14 9.63
CA PRO A 324 4.81 -14.52 9.97
C PRO A 324 3.75 -15.59 10.18
N THR A 325 2.80 -15.34 11.08
CA THR A 325 1.64 -16.22 11.29
C THR A 325 0.44 -15.40 11.78
N PRO A 326 -0.78 -15.65 11.23
CA PRO A 326 -1.11 -16.66 10.23
C PRO A 326 -0.79 -16.21 8.79
N VAL A 327 -0.53 -17.18 7.91
CA VAL A 327 -0.36 -17.00 6.46
C VAL A 327 -1.33 -17.92 5.72
N ARG A 328 -1.91 -17.42 4.64
CA ARG A 328 -2.76 -18.18 3.71
C ARG A 328 -2.22 -18.03 2.31
N TRP A 329 -2.40 -19.05 1.49
CA TRP A 329 -1.85 -19.07 0.14
C TRP A 329 -2.96 -19.10 -0.89
N VAL A 330 -2.81 -18.34 -1.96
CA VAL A 330 -3.75 -18.29 -3.08
C VAL A 330 -2.95 -18.46 -4.37
N LEU A 331 -3.36 -19.38 -5.24
CA LEU A 331 -2.77 -19.56 -6.58
C LEU A 331 -3.82 -19.22 -7.62
N ASP A 332 -3.59 -18.19 -8.44
CA ASP A 332 -4.51 -17.74 -9.50
C ASP A 332 -5.98 -17.59 -9.03
N GLY A 333 -6.15 -17.06 -7.83
CA GLY A 333 -7.48 -16.90 -7.24
C GLY A 333 -8.09 -18.20 -6.73
N VAL A 334 -7.30 -19.23 -6.42
CA VAL A 334 -7.73 -20.45 -5.71
C VAL A 334 -7.02 -20.55 -4.37
N LEU A 335 -7.78 -20.74 -3.30
CA LEU A 335 -7.25 -20.83 -1.93
C LEU A 335 -6.60 -22.19 -1.68
N LEU A 336 -5.36 -22.19 -1.16
CA LEU A 336 -4.54 -23.37 -0.92
C LEU A 336 -4.35 -23.61 0.59
N ASP A 337 -5.33 -24.25 1.23
CA ASP A 337 -5.30 -24.53 2.68
C ASP A 337 -4.90 -25.97 2.97
N GLY A 338 -3.92 -26.15 3.87
CA GLY A 338 -3.43 -27.48 4.24
C GLY A 338 -2.81 -28.19 3.04
N ALA A 339 -3.16 -29.46 2.84
CA ALA A 339 -2.67 -30.24 1.69
C ALA A 339 -3.82 -30.61 0.76
N GLY A 340 -3.58 -30.56 -0.54
CA GLY A 340 -4.61 -30.85 -1.53
C GLY A 340 -4.11 -30.80 -2.97
N THR A 341 -5.05 -30.70 -3.90
CA THR A 341 -4.78 -30.57 -5.33
C THR A 341 -5.67 -29.51 -5.96
N VAL A 342 -5.15 -28.76 -6.93
CA VAL A 342 -5.90 -27.78 -7.71
C VAL A 342 -5.75 -28.08 -9.21
N PRO A 343 -6.86 -28.12 -9.97
CA PRO A 343 -6.78 -28.20 -11.42
C PRO A 343 -6.24 -26.89 -11.98
N VAL A 344 -5.33 -26.98 -12.95
CA VAL A 344 -4.74 -25.82 -13.63
C VAL A 344 -4.82 -25.98 -15.13
N THR A 345 -4.72 -24.86 -15.84
CA THR A 345 -4.46 -24.87 -17.28
C THR A 345 -2.97 -24.62 -17.51
N LEU A 346 -2.29 -25.63 -18.01
CA LEU A 346 -0.89 -25.53 -18.40
C LEU A 346 -0.81 -24.92 -19.80
N ALA A 347 0.08 -23.97 -19.96
CA ALA A 347 0.41 -23.46 -21.28
C ALA A 347 1.26 -24.51 -22.02
N PRO A 348 1.16 -24.60 -23.36
CA PRO A 348 2.04 -25.45 -24.15
C PRO A 348 3.50 -25.06 -23.92
N VAL A 349 4.43 -25.99 -24.04
CA VAL A 349 5.86 -25.68 -23.87
C VAL A 349 6.33 -24.57 -24.83
N SER A 350 5.72 -24.45 -26.01
CA SER A 350 5.99 -23.36 -26.94
C SER A 350 5.63 -21.96 -26.42
N SER A 351 4.79 -21.84 -25.38
CA SER A 351 4.47 -20.54 -24.78
C SER A 351 5.65 -19.93 -24.04
N VAL A 352 6.59 -20.75 -23.58
CA VAL A 352 7.84 -20.29 -22.96
C VAL A 352 9.03 -20.35 -23.92
N SER A 353 8.98 -21.19 -24.96
CA SER A 353 10.02 -21.29 -25.97
C SER A 353 9.45 -21.05 -27.37
N LYS A 354 9.69 -19.85 -27.92
CA LYS A 354 9.21 -19.51 -29.27
C LYS A 354 9.98 -20.19 -30.43
N GLY A 355 10.95 -21.05 -30.10
CA GLY A 355 11.92 -21.65 -31.05
C GLY A 355 11.36 -22.78 -31.91
N PRO A 356 12.22 -23.58 -32.57
CA PRO A 356 11.82 -24.75 -33.34
C PRO A 356 11.34 -25.85 -32.39
N THR A 357 10.12 -25.64 -31.89
CA THR A 357 9.49 -26.36 -30.80
C THR A 357 8.17 -26.97 -31.27
N ALA A 358 7.90 -27.01 -32.57
CA ALA A 358 6.68 -27.60 -33.13
C ALA A 358 6.48 -29.03 -32.60
N ASP A 359 7.54 -29.83 -32.58
CA ASP A 359 7.50 -31.20 -32.06
C ASP A 359 7.40 -31.26 -30.54
N LEU A 360 8.03 -30.32 -29.82
CA LEU A 360 7.89 -30.19 -28.36
C LEU A 360 6.48 -29.76 -27.97
N ALA A 361 5.85 -28.88 -28.73
CA ALA A 361 4.49 -28.41 -28.51
C ALA A 361 3.48 -29.50 -28.88
N ALA A 362 3.73 -30.28 -29.93
CA ALA A 362 2.91 -31.45 -30.25
C ALA A 362 3.01 -32.53 -29.17
N THR A 363 4.21 -32.74 -28.61
CA THR A 363 4.45 -33.75 -27.56
C THR A 363 3.97 -33.27 -26.18
N PHE A 364 4.08 -31.97 -25.89
CA PHE A 364 3.69 -31.33 -24.63
C PHE A 364 2.77 -30.12 -24.90
N PRO A 365 1.51 -30.39 -25.29
CA PRO A 365 0.59 -29.37 -25.82
C PRO A 365 -0.01 -28.43 -24.77
N GLY A 366 0.37 -28.55 -23.49
CA GLY A 366 -0.36 -27.85 -22.43
C GLY A 366 -1.67 -28.57 -22.11
N GLY A 367 -2.64 -27.79 -21.65
CA GLY A 367 -4.00 -28.25 -21.37
C GLY A 367 -4.24 -28.49 -19.89
N ALA A 368 -5.10 -29.44 -19.55
CA ALA A 368 -5.46 -29.70 -18.16
C ALA A 368 -4.27 -30.33 -17.40
N GLY A 369 -3.90 -29.71 -16.28
CA GLY A 369 -2.93 -30.24 -15.33
C GLY A 369 -3.48 -30.29 -13.92
N VAL A 370 -2.74 -30.94 -13.03
CA VAL A 370 -3.05 -30.96 -11.59
C VAL A 370 -1.80 -30.58 -10.82
N ILE A 371 -1.95 -29.58 -9.95
CA ILE A 371 -0.95 -29.17 -9.00
C ILE A 371 -1.32 -29.71 -7.63
N GLY A 372 -0.44 -30.48 -7.02
CA GLY A 372 -0.48 -30.81 -5.61
C GLY A 372 0.10 -29.67 -4.79
N PHE A 373 -0.43 -29.43 -3.60
CA PHE A 373 0.12 -28.45 -2.68
C PHE A 373 0.11 -28.97 -1.24
N SER A 374 1.03 -28.44 -0.43
CA SER A 374 1.10 -28.65 1.02
C SER A 374 1.53 -27.36 1.70
N ALA A 375 0.55 -26.60 2.21
CA ALA A 375 0.74 -25.38 2.96
C ALA A 375 0.90 -25.66 4.45
N SER A 376 1.95 -25.10 5.06
CA SER A 376 2.23 -25.16 6.50
C SER A 376 2.63 -23.77 6.98
N GLY A 377 1.65 -22.98 7.39
CA GLY A 377 1.84 -21.60 7.83
C GLY A 377 2.54 -20.75 6.75
N ALA A 378 3.71 -20.23 7.10
CA ALA A 378 4.50 -19.32 6.25
C ALA A 378 5.20 -20.00 5.07
N SER A 379 5.06 -21.32 4.88
CA SER A 379 5.63 -22.04 3.74
C SER A 379 4.58 -22.84 2.98
N ILE A 380 4.78 -23.02 1.68
CA ILE A 380 3.97 -23.89 0.83
C ILE A 380 4.86 -24.66 -0.14
N ASP A 381 4.63 -25.96 -0.25
CA ASP A 381 5.18 -26.80 -1.30
C ASP A 381 4.16 -26.90 -2.43
N ILE A 382 4.59 -26.66 -3.67
CA ILE A 382 3.78 -26.77 -4.88
C ILE A 382 4.42 -27.79 -5.81
N THR A 383 3.67 -28.83 -6.19
CA THR A 383 4.16 -29.97 -6.97
C THR A 383 3.32 -30.15 -8.24
N ASN A 384 3.92 -30.27 -9.42
CA ASN A 384 3.15 -30.69 -10.61
C ASN A 384 2.92 -32.21 -10.61
N LEU A 385 1.69 -32.63 -10.34
CA LEU A 385 1.34 -34.06 -10.30
C LEU A 385 1.07 -34.59 -11.70
N SER A 386 0.30 -33.85 -12.51
CA SER A 386 -0.12 -34.28 -13.84
C SER A 386 -0.18 -33.12 -14.85
N GLY A 387 -0.31 -33.47 -16.12
CA GLY A 387 -0.31 -32.55 -17.24
C GLY A 387 1.09 -32.37 -17.85
N ASP A 388 1.07 -31.85 -19.07
CA ASP A 388 2.23 -31.66 -19.93
C ASP A 388 2.27 -30.19 -20.34
N GLY A 389 3.28 -29.42 -19.92
CA GLY A 389 3.36 -28.00 -20.26
C GLY A 389 4.10 -27.16 -19.24
N VAL A 390 3.75 -25.88 -19.16
CA VAL A 390 4.29 -24.94 -18.17
C VAL A 390 3.15 -24.29 -17.41
N LEU A 391 3.21 -24.38 -16.08
CA LEU A 391 2.39 -23.55 -15.23
C LEU A 391 3.05 -22.18 -15.15
N ALA A 392 2.32 -21.14 -15.57
CA ALA A 392 2.63 -19.75 -15.26
C ALA A 392 1.43 -19.18 -14.52
N GLY A 393 1.65 -18.78 -13.26
CA GLY A 393 0.59 -18.24 -12.41
C GLY A 393 1.16 -17.29 -11.37
N THR A 394 0.28 -16.72 -10.57
CA THR A 394 0.63 -15.86 -9.44
C THR A 394 0.26 -16.56 -8.14
N LEU A 395 1.27 -16.82 -7.32
CA LEU A 395 1.10 -17.28 -5.95
C LEU A 395 1.11 -16.07 -5.02
N THR A 396 -0.03 -15.82 -4.40
CA THR A 396 -0.21 -14.77 -3.41
C THR A 396 -0.13 -15.37 -2.01
N ALA A 397 0.83 -14.92 -1.22
CA ALA A 397 0.83 -15.15 0.21
C ALA A 397 0.08 -14.01 0.90
N VAL A 398 -0.95 -14.33 1.67
CA VAL A 398 -1.71 -13.36 2.46
C VAL A 398 -1.33 -13.50 3.92
N VAL A 399 -0.80 -12.43 4.49
CA VAL A 399 -0.30 -12.39 5.86
C VAL A 399 -1.20 -11.52 6.73
N ALA A 400 -1.52 -12.00 7.93
CA ALA A 400 -2.12 -11.20 8.99
C ALA A 400 -1.15 -11.08 10.17
N TYR A 401 -1.21 -9.95 10.86
CA TYR A 401 -0.42 -9.68 12.06
C TYR A 401 -1.31 -9.66 13.31
N PRO A 402 -0.73 -9.68 14.53
CA PRO A 402 -1.50 -9.52 15.75
C PRO A 402 -2.43 -8.30 15.71
N GLY A 403 -3.72 -8.52 16.02
CA GLY A 403 -4.76 -7.50 15.95
C GLY A 403 -5.48 -7.38 14.60
N ASP A 404 -4.95 -8.00 13.54
CA ASP A 404 -5.65 -8.09 12.26
C ASP A 404 -6.80 -9.12 12.36
N PRO A 405 -7.84 -8.99 11.51
CA PRO A 405 -8.89 -9.99 11.41
C PRO A 405 -8.31 -11.37 11.10
N THR A 406 -8.95 -12.42 11.59
CA THR A 406 -8.55 -13.77 11.23
C THR A 406 -8.67 -13.95 9.71
N LEU A 407 -7.65 -14.59 9.11
CA LEU A 407 -7.71 -14.99 7.71
C LEU A 407 -8.63 -16.21 7.49
N SER A 408 -9.15 -16.79 8.58
CA SER A 408 -10.14 -17.87 8.60
C SER A 408 -11.47 -17.36 9.18
N PRO A 409 -12.40 -16.80 8.40
CA PRO A 409 -13.76 -16.54 8.88
C PRO A 409 -14.57 -17.84 9.06
N SER A 410 -15.70 -17.74 9.77
CA SER A 410 -16.62 -18.83 10.13
C SER A 410 -17.59 -19.27 9.02
N PHE A 411 -17.35 -18.88 7.77
CA PHE A 411 -18.20 -19.15 6.60
C PHE A 411 -17.31 -19.40 5.37
N PRO A 412 -17.78 -19.99 4.25
CA PRO A 412 -16.92 -20.34 3.12
C PRO A 412 -16.11 -19.12 2.66
N VAL A 413 -14.79 -19.21 2.80
CA VAL A 413 -13.87 -18.11 2.60
C VAL A 413 -13.54 -18.03 1.11
N THR A 414 -13.88 -16.92 0.46
CA THR A 414 -13.40 -16.72 -0.92
C THR A 414 -11.95 -16.20 -0.90
N PRO A 415 -11.16 -16.46 -1.96
CA PRO A 415 -9.84 -15.87 -2.14
C PRO A 415 -9.85 -14.33 -2.04
N ALA A 416 -10.88 -13.68 -2.57
CA ALA A 416 -11.07 -12.24 -2.46
C ALA A 416 -11.24 -11.78 -1.01
N ASP A 417 -11.96 -12.55 -0.18
CA ASP A 417 -12.10 -12.26 1.25
C ASP A 417 -10.76 -12.36 1.97
N VAL A 418 -9.96 -13.40 1.68
CA VAL A 418 -8.63 -13.57 2.28
C VAL A 418 -7.72 -12.41 1.91
N ILE A 419 -7.57 -12.12 0.62
CA ILE A 419 -6.75 -10.99 0.10
C ILE A 419 -7.25 -9.66 0.68
N GLY A 420 -8.57 -9.53 0.84
CA GLY A 420 -9.20 -8.41 1.49
C GLY A 420 -8.71 -8.22 2.92
N ARG A 421 -8.54 -9.29 3.70
CA ARG A 421 -8.26 -9.28 5.15
C ARG A 421 -6.79 -9.11 5.56
N GLY A 422 -5.84 -9.29 4.64
CA GLY A 422 -4.41 -9.28 4.98
C GLY A 422 -3.55 -8.43 4.06
N TYR A 423 -2.25 -8.68 4.17
CA TYR A 423 -1.23 -8.16 3.25
C TYR A 423 -0.93 -9.22 2.20
N ALA A 424 -1.26 -8.92 0.95
CA ALA A 424 -0.93 -9.77 -0.18
C ALA A 424 0.52 -9.53 -0.61
N ILE A 425 1.26 -10.62 -0.80
CA ILE A 425 2.58 -10.66 -1.41
C ILE A 425 2.46 -11.57 -2.61
N ASP A 426 2.58 -11.00 -3.79
CA ASP A 426 2.49 -11.76 -5.04
C ASP A 426 3.88 -12.26 -5.44
N THR A 427 3.93 -13.51 -5.91
CA THR A 427 5.13 -14.13 -6.45
C THR A 427 4.75 -14.85 -7.73
N ASP A 428 5.45 -14.53 -8.81
CA ASP A 428 5.31 -15.25 -10.06
C ASP A 428 5.80 -16.69 -9.86
N VAL A 429 4.94 -17.65 -10.21
CA VAL A 429 5.27 -19.07 -10.17
C VAL A 429 5.42 -19.58 -11.59
N SER A 430 6.55 -20.25 -11.84
CA SER A 430 6.83 -20.94 -13.09
C SER A 430 7.27 -22.37 -12.77
N ILE A 431 6.37 -23.33 -12.96
CA ILE A 431 6.70 -24.76 -12.82
C ILE A 431 6.82 -25.35 -14.21
N VAL A 432 8.07 -25.66 -14.58
CA VAL A 432 8.39 -26.34 -15.84
C VAL A 432 8.32 -27.84 -15.58
N THR A 433 7.47 -28.55 -16.32
CA THR A 433 7.30 -30.01 -16.17
C THR A 433 8.28 -30.80 -17.05
N LEU A 434 9.20 -30.11 -17.72
CA LEU A 434 10.06 -30.67 -18.76
C LEU A 434 11.53 -30.28 -18.58
N GLN A 435 12.41 -31.25 -18.73
CA GLN A 435 13.84 -31.05 -18.94
C GLN A 435 14.23 -31.70 -20.26
N ILE A 436 14.97 -31.02 -21.12
CA ILE A 436 15.42 -31.61 -22.38
C ILE A 436 16.90 -31.97 -22.26
N ALA A 437 17.20 -33.26 -22.33
CA ALA A 437 18.57 -33.75 -22.40
C ALA A 437 19.03 -33.68 -23.86
N MET A 438 20.03 -32.84 -24.10
CA MET A 438 20.67 -32.65 -25.39
C MET A 438 22.09 -33.19 -25.34
N ASP A 439 22.58 -33.73 -26.44
CA ASP A 439 23.97 -34.14 -26.53
C ASP A 439 24.92 -32.93 -26.62
N GLN A 440 26.23 -33.17 -26.47
CA GLN A 440 27.23 -32.12 -26.54
C GLN A 440 27.27 -31.44 -27.92
N HIS A 441 26.94 -32.17 -28.99
CA HIS A 441 26.95 -31.63 -30.35
C HIS A 441 25.87 -30.56 -30.55
N PHE A 442 24.67 -30.81 -30.03
CA PHE A 442 23.60 -29.81 -30.00
C PHE A 442 24.04 -28.57 -29.21
N ILE A 443 24.61 -28.74 -28.01
CA ILE A 443 25.06 -27.62 -27.17
C ILE A 443 26.13 -26.79 -27.90
N ASP A 444 27.08 -27.45 -28.56
CA ASP A 444 28.14 -26.79 -29.31
C ASP A 444 27.59 -25.98 -30.49
N ASP A 445 26.66 -26.55 -31.25
CA ASP A 445 26.07 -25.87 -32.42
C ASP A 445 25.08 -24.77 -32.00
N LEU A 446 24.33 -24.95 -30.91
CA LEU A 446 23.53 -23.89 -30.27
C LEU A 446 24.42 -22.73 -29.83
N THR A 447 25.54 -23.02 -29.19
CA THR A 447 26.51 -22.02 -28.74
C THR A 447 27.11 -21.26 -29.94
N LYS A 448 27.42 -21.97 -31.04
CA LYS A 448 27.90 -21.33 -32.29
C LYS A 448 26.81 -20.44 -32.91
N CYS A 449 25.56 -20.89 -32.92
CA CYS A 449 24.41 -20.12 -33.39
C CYS A 449 24.27 -18.82 -32.59
N LEU A 450 24.19 -18.90 -31.25
CA LEU A 450 24.08 -17.74 -30.36
C LEU A 450 25.25 -16.76 -30.54
N ARG A 451 26.49 -17.27 -30.68
CA ARG A 451 27.65 -16.43 -31.02
C ARG A 451 27.51 -15.75 -32.37
N SER A 452 27.02 -16.47 -33.39
CA SER A 452 26.84 -15.93 -34.74
C SER A 452 25.78 -14.82 -34.76
N ILE A 453 24.70 -14.98 -33.98
CA ILE A 453 23.68 -13.93 -33.82
C ILE A 453 24.25 -12.71 -33.08
N ALA A 454 24.98 -12.93 -31.99
CA ALA A 454 25.63 -11.85 -31.25
C ALA A 454 26.72 -11.14 -32.07
N GLN A 455 27.41 -11.85 -32.97
CA GLN A 455 28.37 -11.26 -33.91
C GLN A 455 27.68 -10.52 -35.04
N ALA A 456 26.56 -11.03 -35.57
CA ALA A 456 25.74 -10.33 -36.55
C ALA A 456 25.18 -9.01 -35.98
N ASP A 457 24.86 -8.98 -34.69
CA ASP A 457 24.46 -7.77 -33.95
C ASP A 457 25.61 -6.73 -33.88
N LEU A 458 26.84 -7.20 -33.68
CA LEU A 458 28.04 -6.35 -33.62
C LEU A 458 28.53 -5.86 -35.00
N GLU A 459 28.37 -6.65 -36.05
CA GLU A 459 28.81 -6.34 -37.43
C GLU A 459 27.76 -5.57 -38.26
N TYR A 460 26.53 -5.41 -37.77
CA TYR A 460 25.49 -4.58 -38.41
C TYR A 460 25.55 -3.08 -38.08
N ILE A 461 26.76 -2.59 -37.77
CA ILE A 461 27.19 -1.22 -38.06
C ILE A 461 28.26 -1.30 -39.18
N PRO A 462 28.00 -0.96 -40.46
CA PRO A 462 26.91 -1.25 -41.40
C PRO A 462 27.31 -2.29 -42.50
N ARG A 463 26.28 -2.95 -43.08
CA ARG A 463 26.18 -3.66 -44.40
C ARG A 463 27.47 -4.22 -45.03
N THR A 464 27.69 -5.53 -44.86
CA THR A 464 27.79 -6.56 -45.94
C THR A 464 28.48 -7.79 -45.37
N PHE A 465 27.72 -8.76 -44.86
CA PHE A 465 28.26 -10.09 -44.60
C PHE A 465 27.40 -11.12 -45.32
N ASN A 466 27.96 -11.71 -46.39
CA ASN A 466 27.41 -12.86 -47.08
C ASN A 466 28.43 -14.00 -47.01
N PRO A 467 28.38 -14.87 -45.99
CA PRO A 467 29.18 -16.07 -45.97
C PRO A 467 28.34 -17.22 -46.53
N ARG A 468 28.16 -17.23 -47.86
CA ARG A 468 27.78 -18.37 -48.72
C ARG A 468 26.58 -19.22 -48.26
N GLY A 469 25.47 -19.10 -48.98
CA GLY A 469 24.45 -20.15 -48.96
C GLY A 469 23.27 -20.03 -49.92
N ASP A 470 22.82 -18.83 -50.29
CA ASP A 470 21.81 -18.57 -51.34
C ASP A 470 21.68 -17.03 -51.48
N PRO A 471 22.03 -16.41 -52.61
CA PRO A 471 21.93 -14.96 -52.77
C PRO A 471 20.48 -14.44 -52.80
N ASP A 472 19.49 -15.32 -53.01
CA ASP A 472 18.09 -14.95 -53.13
C ASP A 472 17.26 -15.27 -51.86
N ALA A 473 17.87 -15.91 -50.85
CA ALA A 473 17.21 -16.12 -49.56
C ALA A 473 17.16 -14.79 -48.79
N PRO A 474 15.97 -14.27 -48.42
CA PRO A 474 15.86 -13.03 -47.67
C PRO A 474 16.59 -13.16 -46.33
N HIS A 475 17.50 -12.23 -46.04
CA HIS A 475 18.15 -12.15 -44.74
C HIS A 475 17.09 -11.96 -43.65
N PRO A 476 17.16 -12.70 -42.53
CA PRO A 476 16.27 -12.45 -41.43
C PRO A 476 16.47 -11.02 -40.94
N ASN A 477 15.39 -10.27 -40.81
CA ASN A 477 15.45 -8.89 -40.32
C ASN A 477 15.81 -8.88 -38.82
N TRP A 478 16.17 -7.71 -38.31
CA TRP A 478 16.61 -7.55 -36.92
C TRP A 478 15.60 -8.11 -35.89
N LYS A 479 14.30 -7.96 -36.15
CA LYS A 479 13.24 -8.48 -35.29
C LYS A 479 13.20 -10.01 -35.30
N GLU A 480 13.49 -10.64 -36.43
CA GLU A 480 13.60 -12.09 -36.57
C GLU A 480 14.86 -12.62 -35.85
N LEU A 481 15.99 -11.91 -35.94
CA LEU A 481 17.22 -12.28 -35.22
C LEU A 481 17.08 -12.17 -33.69
N GLN A 482 16.44 -11.11 -33.19
CA GLN A 482 16.13 -10.98 -31.76
C GLN A 482 15.21 -12.09 -31.27
N GLN A 483 14.23 -12.46 -32.09
CA GLN A 483 13.29 -13.54 -31.79
C GLN A 483 14.03 -14.88 -31.72
N ILE A 484 14.90 -15.19 -32.68
CA ILE A 484 15.75 -16.39 -32.67
C ILE A 484 16.68 -16.40 -31.44
N ALA A 485 17.35 -15.29 -31.11
CA ALA A 485 18.25 -15.25 -29.95
C ALA A 485 17.54 -15.58 -28.63
N TYR A 486 16.36 -14.99 -28.42
CA TYR A 486 15.54 -15.24 -27.24
C TYR A 486 15.14 -16.72 -27.14
N GLU A 487 14.72 -17.32 -28.26
CA GLU A 487 14.31 -18.71 -28.35
C GLU A 487 15.41 -19.70 -28.00
N GLN A 488 16.61 -19.45 -28.51
CA GLN A 488 17.78 -20.29 -28.31
C GLN A 488 18.29 -20.20 -26.86
N GLN A 489 18.11 -19.06 -26.19
CA GLN A 489 18.50 -18.89 -24.80
C GLN A 489 17.55 -19.59 -23.81
N VAL A 490 16.26 -19.71 -24.14
CA VAL A 490 15.31 -20.53 -23.38
C VAL A 490 15.68 -22.01 -23.49
N LEU A 491 15.98 -22.51 -24.70
CA LEU A 491 16.42 -23.90 -24.91
C LEU A 491 17.70 -24.21 -24.13
N PHE A 492 18.66 -23.28 -24.09
CA PHE A 492 19.88 -23.41 -23.30
C PHE A 492 19.59 -23.50 -21.79
N SER A 493 18.66 -22.70 -21.28
CA SER A 493 18.26 -22.73 -19.87
C SER A 493 17.56 -24.03 -19.50
N LEU A 494 16.68 -24.54 -20.37
CA LEU A 494 16.02 -25.84 -20.23
C LEU A 494 17.02 -27.01 -20.26
N ALA A 495 18.02 -26.95 -21.14
CA ALA A 495 19.09 -27.95 -21.23
C ALA A 495 19.98 -27.98 -19.97
N GLN A 496 20.14 -26.84 -19.29
CA GLN A 496 20.86 -26.74 -18.01
C GLN A 496 19.98 -27.04 -16.79
N GLY A 497 18.69 -27.32 -16.95
CA GLY A 497 17.76 -27.52 -15.84
C GLY A 497 17.47 -26.25 -15.02
N LYS A 498 17.65 -25.06 -15.61
CA LYS A 498 17.37 -23.76 -14.98
C LYS A 498 15.97 -23.27 -15.35
N THR A 499 15.25 -22.65 -14.42
CA THR A 499 13.94 -22.03 -14.70
C THR A 499 14.12 -20.75 -15.51
N ALA A 500 13.32 -20.60 -16.57
CA ALA A 500 13.54 -19.59 -17.62
C ALA A 500 13.28 -18.13 -17.20
N LYS A 501 12.61 -17.88 -16.06
CA LYS A 501 12.09 -16.54 -15.72
C LYS A 501 12.90 -15.72 -14.70
N THR A 502 13.54 -16.34 -13.69
CA THR A 502 14.10 -15.57 -12.56
C THR A 502 15.59 -15.24 -12.67
N ASP A 503 16.42 -16.14 -13.20
CA ASP A 503 17.88 -15.88 -13.27
C ASP A 503 18.35 -15.32 -14.62
N VAL A 504 17.66 -15.65 -15.70
CA VAL A 504 18.20 -15.46 -17.06
C VAL A 504 17.97 -14.03 -17.57
N GLY A 505 16.79 -13.45 -17.30
CA GLY A 505 16.48 -12.08 -17.67
C GLY A 505 17.30 -11.05 -16.90
N GLN A 506 17.47 -11.24 -15.58
CA GLN A 506 18.22 -10.30 -14.75
C GLN A 506 19.73 -10.38 -14.98
N VAL A 507 20.31 -11.57 -15.16
CA VAL A 507 21.74 -11.72 -15.48
C VAL A 507 22.04 -11.20 -16.88
N ALA A 508 21.20 -11.50 -17.88
CA ALA A 508 21.40 -10.99 -19.24
C ALA A 508 21.23 -9.46 -19.33
N LEU A 509 20.25 -8.86 -18.64
CA LEU A 509 20.11 -7.40 -18.57
C LEU A 509 21.27 -6.74 -17.81
N LYS A 510 21.75 -7.35 -16.72
CA LYS A 510 22.86 -6.82 -15.94
C LYS A 510 24.18 -6.90 -16.70
N GLU A 511 24.43 -8.01 -17.40
CA GLU A 511 25.59 -8.15 -18.29
C GLU A 511 25.50 -7.26 -19.54
N ALA A 512 24.33 -7.11 -20.15
CA ALA A 512 24.11 -6.19 -21.26
C ALA A 512 24.33 -4.73 -20.83
N ALA A 513 23.82 -4.34 -19.66
CA ALA A 513 24.04 -3.00 -19.10
C ALA A 513 25.51 -2.76 -18.73
N GLN A 514 26.21 -3.78 -18.20
CA GLN A 514 27.66 -3.69 -17.92
C GLN A 514 28.48 -3.59 -19.20
N ARG A 515 28.10 -4.31 -20.26
CA ARG A 515 28.75 -4.23 -21.58
C ARG A 515 28.52 -2.89 -22.24
N LEU A 516 27.31 -2.32 -22.16
CA LEU A 516 26.99 -0.98 -22.65
C LEU A 516 27.77 0.13 -21.91
N LEU A 517 28.05 -0.08 -20.61
CA LEU A 517 28.93 0.80 -19.83
C LEU A 517 30.38 0.74 -20.31
N ALA A 518 30.86 -0.45 -20.68
CA ALA A 518 32.23 -0.67 -21.16
C ALA A 518 32.49 -0.05 -22.54
N VAL A 519 31.44 0.21 -23.33
CA VAL A 519 31.53 0.90 -24.64
C VAL A 519 31.05 2.36 -24.61
N ASN A 520 30.91 2.96 -23.42
CA ASN A 520 30.44 4.36 -23.22
C ASN A 520 29.06 4.68 -23.85
N ALA A 521 28.22 3.67 -24.08
CA ALA A 521 26.93 3.85 -24.74
C ALA A 521 25.83 4.34 -23.79
N VAL A 522 26.05 4.32 -22.47
CA VAL A 522 25.09 4.73 -21.43
C VAL A 522 25.85 5.37 -20.27
N SER A 523 25.30 6.45 -19.68
CA SER A 523 25.96 7.15 -18.58
C SER A 523 25.92 6.35 -17.26
N PRO A 524 26.88 6.55 -16.33
CA PRO A 524 26.86 5.91 -15.00
C PRO A 524 25.60 6.23 -14.15
N ALA A 525 24.87 7.30 -14.47
CA ALA A 525 23.61 7.66 -13.81
C ALA A 525 22.44 6.82 -14.33
N GLU A 526 22.30 6.71 -15.66
CA GLU A 526 21.30 5.84 -16.29
C GLU A 526 21.51 4.37 -15.94
N PHE A 527 22.75 3.91 -15.87
CA PHE A 527 23.07 2.56 -15.40
C PHE A 527 22.61 2.30 -13.96
N ARG A 528 22.76 3.29 -13.06
CA ARG A 528 22.26 3.18 -11.68
C ARG A 528 20.73 3.10 -11.65
N THR A 529 20.04 3.89 -12.47
CA THR A 529 18.58 3.84 -12.58
C THR A 529 18.09 2.50 -13.14
N ILE A 530 18.75 1.95 -14.16
CA ILE A 530 18.44 0.63 -14.73
C ILE A 530 18.70 -0.46 -13.68
N SER A 531 19.83 -0.40 -12.97
CA SER A 531 20.17 -1.37 -11.92
C SER A 531 19.21 -1.33 -10.73
N GLN A 532 18.75 -0.14 -10.33
CA GLN A 532 17.75 0.01 -9.27
C GLN A 532 16.38 -0.52 -9.68
N ARG A 533 15.98 -0.35 -10.95
CA ARG A 533 14.73 -0.95 -11.47
C ARG A 533 14.80 -2.46 -11.59
N ILE A 534 15.97 -3.02 -11.90
CA ILE A 534 16.22 -4.47 -11.91
C ILE A 534 16.21 -5.06 -10.49
N ALA A 535 16.61 -4.30 -9.47
CA ALA A 535 16.64 -4.78 -8.07
C ALA A 535 15.29 -4.71 -7.34
N VAL A 536 14.28 -4.05 -7.93
CA VAL A 536 12.93 -3.87 -7.38
C VAL A 536 11.92 -4.84 -8.02
N HIS A 537 12.33 -5.53 -9.09
CA HIS A 537 11.62 -6.62 -9.76
C HIS A 537 12.41 -7.92 -9.60
#